data_AF-A0A7V6G3Q0-F1
#
_entry.id   AF-A0A7V6G3Q0-F1
#
_cell.length_a   1.000
_cell.length_b   1.000
_cell.length_c   1.000
_cell.angle_alpha   90.00
_cell.angle_beta   90.00
_cell.angle_gamma   90.00
#
_symmetry.space_group_name_H-M   'P 1'
#
loop_
_entity.id
_entity.type
_entity.pdbx_description
1 polymer ?
#
loop_
_entity_poly.entity_id
_entity_poly.type
_entity_poly.pdbx_seq_one_letter_code
_entity_poly.pdbx_strand_id
1 'polypeptide(L)' 'MERSSRKKFSSSFKSKVALEAVKGLKTINEIASEYGLQPSQVSEWK' A
#
# COMPACT_ATOMS: atom_id res chain seq x y z
N MET A 1 -9.81 -11.72 -19.43
CA MET A 1 -9.90 -11.52 -17.97
C MET A 1 -8.61 -11.99 -17.34
N GLU A 2 -7.62 -11.11 -17.24
CA GLU A 2 -6.32 -11.46 -16.66
C GLU A 2 -6.46 -11.53 -15.15
N ARG A 3 -6.23 -12.72 -14.61
CA ARG A 3 -6.23 -13.00 -13.17
C ARG A 3 -5.06 -12.23 -12.59
N SER A 4 -5.35 -11.07 -12.00
CA SER A 4 -4.38 -10.24 -11.30
C SER A 4 -3.68 -11.11 -10.26
N SER A 5 -2.46 -11.55 -10.57
CA SER A 5 -1.59 -12.26 -9.65
C SER A 5 -1.47 -11.40 -8.40
N ARG A 6 -2.06 -11.87 -7.29
CA ARG A 6 -1.99 -11.19 -6.00
C ARG A 6 -0.50 -11.09 -5.65
N LYS A 7 0.09 -9.90 -5.85
CA LYS A 7 1.42 -9.58 -5.32
C LYS A 7 1.33 -9.83 -3.82
N LYS A 8 2.00 -10.89 -3.35
CA LYS A 8 2.03 -11.24 -1.93
C LYS A 8 2.96 -10.26 -1.24
N PHE A 9 2.38 -9.20 -0.68
CA PHE A 9 3.12 -8.29 0.19
C PHE A 9 3.28 -8.94 1.57
N SER A 10 4.51 -8.97 2.08
CA SER A 10 4.81 -9.46 3.42
C SER A 10 4.14 -8.59 4.48
N SER A 11 3.79 -9.17 5.63
CA SER A 11 3.13 -8.42 6.72
C SER A 11 3.96 -7.21 7.16
N SER A 12 5.30 -7.33 7.22
CA SER A 12 6.19 -6.21 7.54
C SER A 12 6.08 -5.05 6.54
N PHE A 13 5.88 -5.35 5.25
CA PHE A 13 5.71 -4.32 4.22
C PHE A 13 4.37 -3.60 4.37
N LYS A 14 3.30 -4.34 4.61
CA LYS A 14 1.98 -3.77 4.89
C LYS A 14 2.00 -2.89 6.14
N SER A 15 2.65 -3.35 7.22
CA SER A 15 2.79 -2.58 8.45
C SER A 15 3.59 -1.29 8.25
N LYS A 16 4.64 -1.33 7.42
CA LYS A 16 5.42 -0.14 7.09
C LYS A 16 4.59 0.89 6.30
N VAL A 17 3.89 0.42 5.28
CA VAL A 17 2.97 1.23 4.47
C VAL A 17 1.83 1.81 5.30
N ALA A 18 1.23 1.01 6.19
CA ALA A 18 0.19 1.45 7.13
C ALA A 18 0.72 2.50 8.10
N LEU A 19 1.91 2.31 8.67
CA LEU A 19 2.55 3.28 9.56
C LEU A 19 2.86 4.60 8.85
N GLU A 20 3.33 4.56 7.59
CA GLU A 20 3.58 5.75 6.79
C GLU A 20 2.27 6.48 6.44
N ALA A 21 1.22 5.74 6.12
CA ALA A 21 -0.11 6.29 5.87
C ALA A 21 -0.75 6.89 7.13
N VAL A 22 -0.57 6.26 8.29
CA VAL A 22 -1.09 6.71 9.60
C VAL A 22 -0.29 7.89 10.14
N LYS A 23 1.04 7.93 9.91
CA LYS A 23 1.87 9.08 10.29
C LYS A 23 1.51 10.37 9.55
N GLY A 24 0.71 10.30 8.48
CA GLY A 24 0.30 11.47 7.70
C GLY A 24 1.45 12.18 6.99
N LEU A 25 2.62 11.54 6.93
CA LEU A 25 3.81 12.09 6.27
C LEU A 25 3.70 12.02 4.75
N LYS A 26 2.91 11.07 4.23
CA LYS A 26 2.63 10.90 2.80
C LYS A 26 1.18 10.52 2.60
N THR A 27 0.55 11.06 1.57
CA THR A 27 -0.82 10.70 1.23
C THR A 27 -0.89 9.26 0.70
N ILE A 28 -2.05 8.61 0.82
CA ILE A 28 -2.30 7.24 0.31
C ILE A 28 -1.88 7.13 -1.17
N ASN A 29 -2.10 8.19 -1.96
CA ASN A 29 -1.71 8.26 -3.37
C ASN A 29 -0.19 8.37 -3.60
N GLU A 30 0.52 9.09 -2.74
CA GLU A 30 1.98 9.19 -2.82
C GLU A 30 2.65 7.89 -2.40
N ILE A 31 2.19 7.28 -1.30
CA ILE A 31 2.68 5.97 -0.86
C ILE A 31 2.37 4.92 -1.94
N ALA A 32 1.18 4.99 -2.53
CA ALA A 32 0.81 4.14 -3.65
C ALA A 32 1.77 4.31 -4.84
N SER A 33 2.04 5.55 -5.24
CA SER A 33 2.97 5.83 -6.35
C SER A 33 4.41 5.42 -6.03
N GLU A 34 4.89 5.70 -4.82
CA GLU A 34 6.27 5.45 -4.40
C GLU A 34 6.58 3.96 -4.29
N TYR A 35 5.62 3.18 -3.78
CA TYR A 35 5.76 1.72 -3.65
C TYR A 35 5.16 0.94 -4.83
N GLY A 36 4.63 1.63 -5.86
CA GLY A 36 3.95 1.01 -7.00
C GLY A 36 2.72 0.19 -6.60
N LEU A 37 2.05 0.60 -5.52
CA LEU A 37 0.81 0.03 -5.02
C LEU A 37 -0.38 0.76 -5.59
N GLN A 38 -1.54 0.11 -5.50
CA GLN A 38 -2.79 0.78 -5.79
C GLN A 38 -3.27 1.51 -4.52
N PRO A 39 -3.78 2.75 -4.60
CA PRO A 39 -4.25 3.48 -3.43
C PRO A 39 -5.35 2.72 -2.68
N SER A 40 -6.18 1.95 -3.40
CA SER A 40 -7.17 1.03 -2.82
C SER A 40 -6.56 -0.03 -1.88
N GLN A 41 -5.34 -0.51 -2.16
CA GLN A 41 -4.63 -1.47 -1.31
C GLN A 41 -4.04 -0.78 -0.08
N VAL A 42 -3.50 0.43 -0.25
CA VAL A 42 -2.95 1.22 0.86
C VAL A 42 -4.05 1.63 1.84
N SER A 43 -5.24 1.99 1.34
CA SER A 43 -6.42 2.24 2.17
C SER A 43 -6.93 1.00 2.90
N GLU A 44 -6.70 -0.19 2.37
CA GLU A 44 -7.06 -1.46 3.03
C GLU A 44 -6.01 -1.89 4.07
N TRP A 45 -4.79 -1.33 4.02
CA TRP A 45 -3.73 -1.62 5.00
C TRP A 45 -3.61 -0.57 6.10
N LYS A 46 -4.09 0.66 5.86
CA LYS A 46 -4.30 1.66 6.90
C LYS A 46 -5.11 1.06 8.05
#